data_AF-A0A1R3V716-F1
#
_entry.id   AF-A0A1R3V716-F1
#
_cell.length_a   1.000
_cell.length_b   1.000
_cell.length_c   1.000
_cell.angle_alpha   90.00
_cell.angle_beta   90.00
_cell.angle_gamma   90.00
#
_symmetry.space_group_name_H-M   'P 1'
#
loop_
_entity.id
_entity.type
_entity.pdbx_description
1 polymer ?
#
loop_
_entity_poly.entity_id
_entity_poly.type
_entity_poly.pdbx_seq_one_letter_code
_entity_poly.pdbx_strand_id
1 'polypeptide(L)' 'MEHRHAIRRIKEGLWEVYDIDDNRVVFADGVALTNLLDEEALDALELLKSGFLVPSSAPKAS' A
#
# COMPACT_ATOMS: atom_id res chain seq x y z
N MET A 1 12.88 9.24 11.44
CA MET A 1 11.48 9.60 11.70
C MET A 1 10.66 8.45 11.15
N GLU A 2 9.81 7.83 11.96
CA GLU A 2 9.01 6.68 11.54
C GLU A 2 7.84 7.18 10.69
N HIS A 3 7.92 6.99 9.38
CA HIS A 3 6.82 7.25 8.47
C HIS A 3 5.66 6.30 8.80
N ARG A 4 4.53 6.86 9.23
CA ARG A 4 3.37 6.06 9.61
C ARG A 4 2.55 5.77 8.36
N HIS A 5 2.72 4.58 7.82
CA HIS A 5 1.88 4.07 6.75
C HIS A 5 0.58 3.46 7.30
N ALA A 6 -0.53 3.75 6.65
CA ALA A 6 -1.82 3.11 6.86
C ALA A 6 -2.36 2.54 5.54
N ILE A 7 -3.13 1.46 5.65
CA ILE A 7 -3.82 0.85 4.52
C ILE A 7 -5.30 1.16 4.59
N ARG A 8 -5.92 1.48 3.44
CA ARG A 8 -7.37 1.67 3.33
C ARG A 8 -7.91 0.98 2.09
N ARG A 9 -9.15 0.48 2.21
CA ARG A 9 -9.85 -0.13 1.09
C ARG A 9 -10.43 0.96 0.18
N ILE A 10 -9.98 1.01 -1.06
CA ILE A 10 -10.48 1.97 -2.06
C ILE A 10 -11.59 1.37 -2.92
N LYS A 11 -11.57 0.06 -3.15
CA LYS A 11 -12.60 -0.68 -3.87
C LYS A 11 -12.68 -2.11 -3.34
N GLU A 12 -13.76 -2.83 -3.65
CA GLU A 12 -13.85 -4.26 -3.33
C GLU A 12 -12.65 -5.01 -3.93
N GLY A 13 -11.88 -5.67 -3.05
CA GLY A 13 -10.63 -6.33 -3.43
C GLY A 13 -9.54 -5.38 -3.89
N LEU A 14 -9.55 -4.10 -3.52
CA LEU A 14 -8.48 -3.16 -3.86
C LEU A 14 -8.12 -2.28 -2.67
N TRP A 15 -6.85 -2.35 -2.30
CA TRP A 15 -6.30 -1.63 -1.16
C TRP A 15 -5.25 -0.64 -1.62
N GLU A 16 -5.15 0.48 -0.91
CA GLU A 16 -4.07 1.43 -1.06
C GLU A 16 -3.40 1.71 0.27
N VAL A 17 -2.09 1.90 0.24
CA VAL A 17 -1.29 2.33 1.36
C VAL A 17 -0.91 3.78 1.16
N TYR A 18 -1.20 4.59 2.16
CA TYR A 18 -0.89 6.00 2.20
C TYR A 18 -0.06 6.31 3.43
N ASP A 19 0.79 7.32 3.29
CA ASP A 19 1.51 7.92 4.39
C ASP A 19 0.53 8.80 5.18
N ILE A 20 0.42 8.59 6.48
CA ILE A 20 -0.49 9.34 7.35
C ILE A 20 0.04 10.75 7.60
N ASP A 21 1.36 10.96 7.60
CA ASP A 21 1.96 12.26 7.89
C ASP A 21 1.71 13.24 6.72
N ASP A 22 1.79 12.79 5.47
CA ASP A 22 1.57 13.63 4.28
C ASP A 22 0.24 13.36 3.55
N ASN A 23 -0.57 12.42 4.06
CA ASN A 23 -1.78 11.90 3.40
C ASN A 23 -1.54 11.50 1.93
N ARG A 24 -0.31 11.07 1.62
CA ARG A 24 0.15 10.78 0.27
C ARG A 24 0.06 9.29 0.01
N VAL A 25 -0.58 8.90 -1.08
CA VAL A 25 -0.62 7.51 -1.53
C VAL A 25 0.79 7.07 -1.91
N VAL A 26 1.29 6.06 -1.19
CA VAL A 26 2.61 5.46 -1.42
C VAL A 26 2.47 4.22 -2.31
N PHE A 27 1.37 3.49 -2.16
CA PHE A 27 1.01 2.34 -2.99
C PHE A 27 -0.48 2.33 -3.28
N ALA A 28 -0.85 2.27 -4.55
CA ALA A 28 -2.21 1.95 -4.97
C ALA A 28 -2.11 1.01 -6.18
N ASP A 29 -3.03 0.04 -6.26
CA ASP A 29 -3.23 -0.76 -7.49
C ASP A 29 -2.03 -1.62 -7.92
N GLY A 30 -1.21 -2.08 -6.96
CA GLY A 30 -0.21 -3.12 -7.21
C GLY A 30 -0.83 -4.51 -7.10
N VAL A 31 -0.35 -5.49 -7.88
CA VAL A 31 -0.76 -6.91 -7.78
C VAL A 31 -0.75 -7.42 -6.33
N ALA A 32 0.15 -6.90 -5.50
CA ALA A 32 0.27 -7.25 -4.09
C ALA A 32 -0.86 -6.69 -3.18
N LEU A 33 -1.63 -5.69 -3.62
CA LEU A 33 -2.72 -5.04 -2.86
C LEU A 33 -4.10 -5.24 -3.52
N THR A 34 -4.19 -6.17 -4.47
CA THR A 34 -5.42 -6.56 -5.16
C THR A 34 -5.91 -7.90 -4.65
N ASN A 35 -7.23 -8.05 -4.55
CA ASN A 35 -7.97 -9.23 -4.11
C ASN A 35 -7.57 -9.75 -2.71
N LEU A 36 -7.10 -8.85 -1.83
CA LEU A 36 -6.76 -9.16 -0.45
C LEU A 36 -7.98 -9.09 0.48
N LEU A 37 -8.05 -10.00 1.44
CA LEU A 37 -8.90 -9.90 2.62
C LEU A 37 -8.36 -8.86 3.61
N ASP A 38 -9.19 -8.42 4.57
CA ASP A 38 -8.80 -7.41 5.57
C ASP A 38 -7.55 -7.82 6.39
N GLU A 39 -7.41 -9.12 6.68
CA GLU A 39 -6.25 -9.69 7.38
C GLU A 39 -4.99 -9.66 6.50
N GLU A 40 -5.12 -10.06 5.22
CA GLU A 40 -4.01 -10.04 4.26
C GLU A 40 -3.54 -8.63 3.92
N ALA A 41 -4.45 -7.66 3.94
CA ALA A 41 -4.13 -6.24 3.76
C ALA A 41 -3.21 -5.72 4.88
N LEU A 42 -3.43 -6.15 6.12
CA LEU A 42 -2.57 -5.79 7.25
C LEU A 42 -1.18 -6.44 7.12
N ASP A 43 -1.11 -7.73 6.79
CA ASP A 43 0.15 -8.43 6.51
C ASP A 43 0.95 -7.75 5.38
N ALA A 44 0.27 -7.38 4.28
CA ALA A 44 0.89 -6.65 3.18
C ALA A 44 1.45 -5.29 3.61
N LEU A 45 0.75 -4.56 4.49
CA LEU A 45 1.25 -3.31 5.09
C LEU A 45 2.50 -3.54 5.95
N GLU A 46 2.54 -4.62 6.72
CA GLU A 46 3.73 -4.97 7.52
C GLU A 46 4.92 -5.34 6.64
N LEU A 47 4.70 -6.09 5.56
CA LEU A 47 5.73 -6.41 4.56
C LEU A 47 6.26 -5.15 3.85
N LEU A 48 5.39 -4.17 3.58
CA LEU A 48 5.76 -2.86 3.06
C LEU A 48 6.63 -2.09 4.06
N LYS A 49 6.25 -2.07 5.34
CA LYS A 49 7.03 -1.44 6.41
C LYS A 49 8.39 -2.11 6.63
N SER A 50 8.46 -3.43 6.45
CA SER A 50 9.68 -4.21 6.52
C SER A 50 10.64 -3.95 5.34
N GLY A 51 10.18 -3.21 4.32
CA GLY A 51 10.95 -2.96 3.09
C GLY A 51 11.02 -4.17 2.17
N PHE A 52 10.22 -5.20 2.43
CA PHE A 52 10.18 -6.44 1.64
C PHE A 52 9.39 -6.23 0.33
N LEU A 53 8.33 -5.43 0.40
CA LEU A 53 7.60 -4.96 -0.78
C LEU A 53 8.24 -3.65 -1.26
N VAL A 54 9.07 -3.76 -2.31
CA VAL A 54 9.63 -2.59 -2.98
C VAL A 54 8.51 -1.83 -3.69
N PRO A 55 8.42 -0.49 -3.53
CA PRO A 55 7.52 0.32 -4.34
C PRO A 55 7.86 0.10 -5.79
N SER A 56 6.92 -0.49 -6.54
CA SER A 56 6.91 -0.35 -7.98
C SER A 56 6.56 1.11 -8.28
N SER A 57 7.50 2.01 -8.03
CA SER A 57 7.54 3.35 -8.61
C SER A 57 7.82 3.18 -10.09
N ALA A 58 6.85 2.63 -10.81
CA ALA A 58 6.68 2.94 -12.22
C ALA A 58 5.61 4.03 -12.27
N PRO A 59 5.98 5.32 -12.27
CA PRO A 59 5.10 6.27 -12.93
C PRO A 59 4.99 5.76 -14.37
N LYS A 60 3.81 5.26 -14.74
CA LYS A 60 3.45 5.12 -16.14
C LYS A 60 3.27 6.54 -16.69
N ALA A 61 4.39 7.22 -16.89
CA ALA A 61 4.44 8.41 -17.72
C ALA A 61 4.03 7.96 -19.12
N SER A 62 2.87 8.46 -19.54
CA SER A 62 2.39 8.36 -20.91
C SER A 62 3.26 9.18 -21.85
#